data_AF-A0A412MZE6-F1
#
_entry.id   AF-A0A412MZE6-F1
#
_cell.length_a   1.000
_cell.length_b   1.000
_cell.length_c   1.000
_cell.angle_alpha   90.00
_cell.angle_beta   90.00
_cell.angle_gamma   90.00
#
_symmetry.space_group_name_H-M   'P 1'
#
loop_
_entity.id
_entity.type
_entity.pdbx_description
1 polymer ?
#
loop_
_entity_poly.entity_id
_entity_poly.type
_entity_poly.pdbx_seq_one_letter_code
_entity_poly.pdbx_strand_id
1 'polypeptide(L)'
;MEQNEKTDQSAIVIWVTALEGASFETYRKDPSVGAEIRLPLAPAQLADELAREAEREGVEPKSLRLCGWKYLGRFAPFEWLPLNEIGTAEDANLLAAAIMSDPDIDCDVLFQYCDLREIFEPLGYINVALQYDALPYRKWSNPLNLKEIGMDDLSLHEKCALQLGWELAGKDDSRDRADMSVDELIDFGENEAENRDLVVWLHGYMDPYEGEIDTARYSKEHIIETCERLRCVIDLSRLPEPEECLDDMARAAESALEENKENNLEGEHEEEIPF
;
A
#
# COMPACT_ATOMS: atom_id res chain seq x y z
N MET A 1 22.92 13.20 -12.62
CA MET A 1 21.83 13.33 -11.64
C MET A 1 20.62 12.83 -12.38
N GLU A 2 20.44 11.51 -12.36
CA GLU A 2 19.37 10.84 -13.08
C GLU A 2 18.04 11.29 -12.46
N GLN A 3 17.11 11.69 -13.32
CA GLN A 3 15.75 11.99 -12.91
C GLN A 3 15.15 10.71 -12.36
N ASN A 4 14.73 10.75 -11.11
CA ASN A 4 13.93 9.71 -10.48
C ASN A 4 12.82 9.27 -11.46
N GLU A 5 12.81 7.99 -11.85
CA GLU A 5 11.70 7.29 -12.52
C GLU A 5 10.46 7.18 -11.61
N LYS A 6 10.20 8.17 -10.75
CA LYS A 6 8.98 8.29 -9.92
C LYS A 6 7.79 8.88 -10.70
N THR A 7 7.84 8.84 -12.03
CA THR A 7 6.78 9.31 -12.93
C THR A 7 5.66 8.27 -13.02
N ASP A 8 4.83 8.24 -11.97
CA ASP A 8 3.38 7.86 -11.89
C ASP A 8 2.95 7.51 -10.43
N GLN A 9 3.88 7.62 -9.47
CA GLN A 9 3.84 6.90 -8.20
C GLN A 9 2.95 7.50 -7.08
N SER A 10 2.00 8.38 -7.37
CA SER A 10 1.25 9.07 -6.29
C SER A 10 -0.23 9.30 -6.56
N ALA A 11 -0.83 8.57 -7.51
CA ALA A 11 -2.27 8.61 -7.71
C ALA A 11 -2.96 7.55 -6.86
N ILE A 12 -3.73 7.95 -5.85
CA ILE A 12 -4.77 7.07 -5.31
C ILE A 12 -5.87 7.04 -6.36
N VAL A 13 -6.17 5.85 -6.87
CA VAL A 13 -7.32 5.65 -7.75
C VAL A 13 -8.46 5.17 -6.89
N ILE A 14 -9.58 5.88 -6.86
CA ILE A 14 -10.78 5.42 -6.18
C ILE A 14 -11.79 4.92 -7.21
N TRP A 15 -12.64 3.98 -6.78
CA TRP A 15 -13.79 3.55 -7.54
C TRP A 15 -15.07 3.95 -6.81
N VAL A 16 -15.97 4.64 -7.52
CA VAL A 16 -17.25 5.13 -6.99
C VAL A 16 -18.47 4.63 -7.76
N THR A 17 -19.52 4.20 -7.06
CA THR A 17 -20.81 3.83 -7.68
C THR A 17 -22.00 3.89 -6.72
N ALA A 18 -23.19 4.26 -7.16
CA ALA A 18 -24.40 4.18 -6.35
C ALA A 18 -25.09 2.80 -6.38
N LEU A 19 -24.59 1.83 -7.17
CA LEU A 19 -25.15 0.48 -7.20
C LEU A 19 -24.98 -0.22 -5.84
N GLU A 20 -26.11 -0.57 -5.22
CA GLU A 20 -26.13 -1.26 -3.93
C GLU A 20 -25.56 -2.68 -4.07
N GLY A 21 -24.63 -3.04 -3.17
CA GLY A 21 -23.95 -4.34 -3.19
C GLY A 21 -22.90 -4.51 -4.29
N ALA A 22 -22.57 -3.43 -5.02
CA ALA A 22 -21.51 -3.47 -6.01
C ALA A 22 -20.14 -3.59 -5.34
N SER A 23 -19.40 -4.62 -5.75
CA SER A 23 -17.99 -4.82 -5.40
C SER A 23 -17.08 -4.46 -6.57
N PHE A 24 -15.78 -4.41 -6.33
CA PHE A 24 -14.83 -4.20 -7.43
C PHE A 24 -14.93 -5.28 -8.50
N GLU A 25 -15.21 -6.53 -8.13
CA GLU A 25 -15.51 -7.59 -9.09
C GLU A 25 -16.75 -7.31 -9.95
N THR A 26 -17.69 -6.50 -9.46
CA THR A 26 -18.84 -6.04 -10.24
C THR A 26 -18.37 -5.10 -11.35
N TYR A 27 -17.51 -4.13 -11.03
CA TYR A 27 -16.89 -3.24 -12.01
C TYR A 27 -15.99 -3.99 -13.00
N ARG A 28 -15.16 -4.91 -12.53
CA ARG A 28 -14.26 -5.68 -13.40
C ARG A 28 -15.03 -6.48 -14.46
N LYS A 29 -16.23 -6.95 -14.12
CA LYS A 29 -17.13 -7.67 -15.04
C LYS A 29 -17.95 -6.71 -15.91
N ASP A 30 -18.29 -5.54 -15.40
CA ASP A 30 -19.02 -4.50 -16.11
C ASP A 30 -18.46 -3.11 -15.78
N PRO A 31 -17.50 -2.61 -16.59
CA PRO A 31 -16.88 -1.31 -16.37
C PRO A 31 -17.86 -0.13 -16.48
N SER A 32 -19.10 -0.35 -16.91
CA SER A 32 -20.14 0.67 -16.91
C SER A 32 -20.74 0.92 -15.52
N VAL A 33 -20.47 0.04 -14.55
CA VAL A 33 -20.94 0.17 -13.16
C VAL A 33 -19.94 0.99 -12.36
N GLY A 34 -20.25 2.28 -12.13
CA GLY A 34 -19.35 3.19 -11.43
C GLY A 34 -18.26 3.82 -12.29
N ALA A 35 -17.35 4.53 -11.64
CA ALA A 35 -16.27 5.26 -12.29
C ALA A 35 -14.98 5.22 -11.46
N GLU A 36 -13.86 5.18 -12.16
CA GLU A 36 -12.54 5.38 -11.57
C GLU A 36 -12.21 6.87 -11.55
N ILE A 37 -11.74 7.36 -10.41
CA ILE A 37 -11.30 8.75 -10.24
C ILE A 37 -9.88 8.72 -9.71
N ARG A 38 -8.96 9.42 -10.41
CA ARG A 38 -7.58 9.59 -9.98
C ARG A 38 -7.46 10.81 -9.07
N LEU A 39 -6.86 10.61 -7.90
CA LEU A 39 -6.67 11.62 -6.87
C LEU A 39 -5.16 11.94 -6.73
N PRO A 40 -4.77 13.12 -6.23
CA PRO A 40 -5.64 14.17 -5.71
C PRO A 40 -6.18 15.11 -6.79
N LEU A 41 -7.40 15.60 -6.57
CA LEU A 41 -8.06 16.62 -7.37
C LEU A 41 -8.28 17.89 -6.53
N ALA A 42 -8.33 19.05 -7.19
CA ALA A 42 -8.81 20.26 -6.54
C ALA A 42 -10.27 20.07 -6.06
N PRO A 43 -10.71 20.69 -4.95
CA PRO A 43 -12.06 20.47 -4.42
C PRO A 43 -13.20 20.65 -5.42
N ALA A 44 -13.11 21.68 -6.27
CA ALA A 44 -14.11 21.92 -7.31
C ALA A 44 -14.11 20.84 -8.38
N GLN A 45 -12.93 20.37 -8.81
CA GLN A 45 -12.80 19.31 -9.80
C GLN A 45 -13.33 17.98 -9.27
N LEU A 46 -13.04 17.64 -8.01
CA LEU A 46 -13.61 16.44 -7.38
C LEU A 46 -15.13 16.53 -7.32
N ALA A 47 -15.68 17.69 -6.93
CA ALA A 47 -17.12 17.90 -6.88
C ALA A 47 -17.78 17.78 -8.27
N ASP A 48 -17.15 18.32 -9.31
CA ASP A 48 -17.63 18.22 -10.69
C ASP A 48 -17.59 16.78 -11.21
N GLU A 49 -16.53 16.03 -10.92
CA GLU A 49 -16.40 14.60 -11.27
C GLU A 49 -17.49 13.77 -10.57
N LEU A 50 -17.67 13.92 -9.25
CA LEU A 50 -18.71 13.23 -8.51
C LEU A 50 -20.12 13.62 -8.99
N ALA A 51 -20.34 14.89 -9.35
CA ALA A 51 -21.62 15.34 -9.89
C ALA A 51 -21.93 14.69 -11.24
N ARG A 52 -20.93 14.61 -12.13
CA ARG A 52 -21.07 13.96 -13.44
C ARG A 52 -21.41 12.48 -13.30
N GLU A 53 -20.73 11.77 -12.40
CA GLU A 53 -20.98 10.34 -12.19
C GLU A 53 -22.35 10.09 -11.53
N ALA A 54 -22.77 10.95 -10.62
CA ALA A 54 -24.09 10.88 -10.04
C ALA A 54 -25.20 11.12 -11.07
N GLU A 55 -25.02 12.11 -11.96
CA GLU A 55 -25.93 12.36 -13.07
C GLU A 55 -26.02 11.15 -14.00
N ARG A 56 -24.87 10.54 -14.33
CA ARG A 56 -24.81 9.32 -15.16
C ARG A 56 -25.58 8.16 -14.54
N GLU A 57 -25.49 7.98 -13.22
CA GLU A 57 -26.21 6.94 -12.49
C GLU A 57 -27.65 7.35 -12.10
N GLY A 58 -28.08 8.58 -12.42
CA GLY A 58 -29.43 9.08 -12.13
C GLY A 58 -29.72 9.28 -10.64
N VAL A 59 -28.69 9.58 -9.85
CA VAL A 59 -28.75 9.75 -8.39
C VAL A 59 -28.20 11.11 -7.95
N GLU A 60 -28.32 11.43 -6.66
CA GLU A 60 -27.62 12.58 -6.08
C GLU A 60 -26.16 12.22 -5.76
N PRO A 61 -25.21 13.16 -5.79
CA PRO A 61 -23.79 12.88 -5.50
C PRO A 61 -23.53 12.17 -4.17
N LYS A 62 -24.33 12.49 -3.15
CA LYS A 62 -24.26 11.84 -1.83
C LYS A 62 -24.62 10.34 -1.84
N SER A 63 -25.16 9.83 -2.95
CA SER A 63 -25.55 8.43 -3.13
C SER A 63 -24.43 7.58 -3.76
N LEU A 64 -23.41 8.19 -4.36
CA LEU A 64 -22.26 7.50 -4.95
C LEU A 64 -21.37 6.89 -3.89
N ARG A 65 -21.05 5.60 -4.01
CA ARG A 65 -20.30 4.79 -3.03
C ARG A 65 -18.84 4.55 -3.36
N LEU A 66 -17.92 4.90 -2.44
CA LEU A 66 -16.52 4.47 -2.48
C LEU A 66 -16.49 2.97 -2.21
N CYS A 67 -16.17 2.19 -3.22
CA CYS A 67 -16.24 0.74 -3.16
C CYS A 67 -14.86 0.07 -3.29
N GLY A 68 -13.83 0.88 -3.50
CA GLY A 68 -12.46 0.42 -3.52
C GLY A 68 -11.51 1.56 -3.85
N TRP A 69 -10.24 1.30 -3.60
CA TRP A 69 -9.16 2.17 -4.01
C TRP A 69 -7.90 1.38 -4.31
N LYS A 70 -7.02 1.96 -5.12
CA LYS A 70 -5.75 1.40 -5.53
C LYS A 70 -4.64 2.41 -5.27
N TYR A 71 -3.54 1.90 -4.72
CA TYR A 71 -2.29 2.62 -4.58
C TYR A 71 -1.12 1.72 -4.98
N LEU A 72 -0.30 2.13 -5.97
CA LEU A 72 0.88 1.38 -6.47
C LEU A 72 0.67 -0.14 -6.71
N GLY A 73 -0.52 -0.55 -7.15
CA GLY A 73 -0.82 -1.97 -7.38
C GLY A 73 -1.39 -2.70 -6.16
N ARG A 74 -1.34 -2.12 -4.96
CA ARG A 74 -2.12 -2.58 -3.81
C ARG A 74 -3.56 -2.12 -3.95
N PHE A 75 -4.46 -3.09 -3.99
CA PHE A 75 -5.90 -2.86 -4.08
C PHE A 75 -6.55 -3.31 -2.78
N ALA A 76 -7.33 -2.43 -2.14
CA ALA A 76 -8.15 -2.78 -0.99
C ALA A 76 -9.63 -2.72 -1.39
N PRO A 77 -10.28 -3.87 -1.59
CA PRO A 77 -11.71 -3.94 -1.86
C PRO A 77 -12.51 -3.60 -0.61
N PHE A 78 -13.51 -2.74 -0.75
CA PHE A 78 -14.47 -2.44 0.31
C PHE A 78 -15.82 -3.04 -0.04
N GLU A 79 -15.88 -4.37 -0.15
CA GLU A 79 -17.06 -5.05 -0.73
C GLU A 79 -18.29 -5.06 0.19
N TRP A 80 -18.14 -4.64 1.46
CA TRP A 80 -19.17 -4.87 2.50
C TRP A 80 -19.55 -3.65 3.33
N LEU A 81 -18.94 -2.47 3.12
CA LEU A 81 -19.15 -1.32 4.00
C LEU A 81 -19.69 -0.09 3.23
N PRO A 82 -20.69 0.62 3.78
CA PRO A 82 -21.13 1.91 3.28
C PRO A 82 -20.03 2.97 3.18
N LEU A 83 -20.16 3.88 2.22
CA LEU A 83 -19.36 5.11 2.02
C LEU A 83 -18.86 5.81 3.27
N ASN A 84 -19.75 5.95 4.24
CA ASN A 84 -19.51 6.74 5.44
C ASN A 84 -18.99 5.88 6.59
N GLU A 85 -18.93 4.55 6.40
CA GLU A 85 -18.39 3.62 7.38
C GLU A 85 -16.88 3.44 7.20
N ILE A 86 -16.36 3.49 5.97
CA ILE A 86 -14.90 3.50 5.72
C ILE A 86 -14.37 4.89 5.36
N GLY A 87 -15.15 5.76 4.71
CA GLY A 87 -14.72 7.13 4.42
C GLY A 87 -15.09 7.61 3.02
N THR A 88 -15.09 8.91 2.83
CA THR A 88 -15.65 9.51 1.61
C THR A 88 -14.60 9.69 0.51
N ALA A 89 -15.06 9.96 -0.71
CA ALA A 89 -14.17 10.35 -1.81
C ALA A 89 -13.33 11.60 -1.46
N GLU A 90 -13.89 12.52 -0.67
CA GLU A 90 -13.15 13.67 -0.14
C GLU A 90 -12.06 13.25 0.85
N ASP A 91 -12.31 12.28 1.72
CA ASP A 91 -11.31 11.77 2.67
C ASP A 91 -10.18 11.04 1.93
N ALA A 92 -10.50 10.24 0.91
CA ALA A 92 -9.50 9.63 0.02
C ALA A 92 -8.68 10.69 -0.74
N ASN A 93 -9.32 11.79 -1.15
CA ASN A 93 -8.66 12.91 -1.82
C ASN A 93 -7.72 13.68 -0.88
N LEU A 94 -8.08 13.78 0.40
CA LEU A 94 -7.20 14.31 1.44
C LEU A 94 -5.99 13.41 1.68
N LEU A 95 -6.18 12.08 1.71
CA LEU A 95 -5.05 11.15 1.86
C LEU A 95 -4.08 11.26 0.68
N ALA A 96 -4.61 11.25 -0.55
CA ALA A 96 -3.79 11.40 -1.75
C ALA A 96 -2.97 12.70 -1.70
N ALA A 97 -3.59 13.80 -1.27
CA ALA A 97 -2.90 15.07 -1.11
C ALA A 97 -1.84 15.05 0.02
N ALA A 98 -2.13 14.41 1.14
CA ALA A 98 -1.19 14.29 2.27
C ALA A 98 0.05 13.49 1.87
N ILE A 99 -0.14 12.32 1.26
CA ILE A 99 0.95 11.49 0.73
C ILE A 99 1.77 12.26 -0.31
N MET A 100 1.12 12.92 -1.26
CA MET A 100 1.82 13.70 -2.29
C MET A 100 2.60 14.89 -1.75
N SER A 101 2.22 15.42 -0.59
CA SER A 101 2.91 16.55 0.02
C SER A 101 4.23 16.17 0.68
N ASP A 102 4.42 14.88 0.99
CA ASP A 102 5.58 14.37 1.71
C ASP A 102 6.27 13.25 0.90
N PRO A 103 7.33 13.56 0.15
CA PRO A 103 8.03 12.58 -0.68
C PRO A 103 8.83 11.53 0.11
N ASP A 104 8.97 11.71 1.44
CA ASP A 104 9.67 10.78 2.32
C ASP A 104 8.76 9.65 2.83
N ILE A 105 7.44 9.79 2.66
CA ILE A 105 6.48 8.72 2.90
C ILE A 105 6.73 7.60 1.89
N ASP A 106 7.18 6.45 2.39
CA ASP A 106 7.11 5.20 1.66
C ASP A 106 5.74 4.60 1.90
N CYS A 107 4.91 4.64 0.87
CA CYS A 107 3.56 4.18 1.00
C CYS A 107 3.46 2.66 1.14
N ASP A 108 4.39 1.86 0.62
CA ASP A 108 4.36 0.42 0.89
C ASP A 108 4.48 0.14 2.40
N VAL A 109 5.27 0.94 3.11
CA VAL A 109 5.40 0.90 4.56
C VAL A 109 4.13 1.42 5.25
N LEU A 110 3.62 2.58 4.83
CA LEU A 110 2.40 3.18 5.40
C LEU A 110 1.20 2.23 5.31
N PHE A 111 0.93 1.70 4.12
CA PHE A 111 -0.20 0.80 3.87
C PHE A 111 -0.03 -0.52 4.61
N GLN A 112 1.17 -1.11 4.60
CA GLN A 112 1.40 -2.34 5.36
C GLN A 112 1.19 -2.15 6.87
N TYR A 113 1.67 -1.04 7.43
CA TYR A 113 1.45 -0.74 8.85
C TYR A 113 -0.05 -0.63 9.16
N CYS A 114 -0.81 0.06 8.29
CA CYS A 114 -2.25 0.21 8.45
C CYS A 114 -2.98 -1.14 8.38
N ASP A 115 -2.65 -1.98 7.39
CA ASP A 115 -3.25 -3.30 7.22
C ASP A 115 -3.04 -4.20 8.45
N LEU A 116 -1.81 -4.22 8.99
CA LEU A 116 -1.48 -5.01 10.20
C LEU A 116 -2.19 -4.53 11.46
N ARG A 117 -2.66 -3.27 11.45
CA ARG A 117 -3.41 -2.64 12.54
C ARG A 117 -4.91 -2.57 12.27
N GLU A 118 -5.36 -3.19 11.17
CA GLU A 118 -6.75 -3.16 10.74
C GLU A 118 -7.30 -1.73 10.57
N ILE A 119 -6.44 -0.80 10.15
CA ILE A 119 -6.80 0.58 9.82
C ILE A 119 -7.14 0.60 8.34
N PHE A 120 -8.40 0.89 8.02
CA PHE A 120 -8.91 0.79 6.64
C PHE A 120 -9.49 2.10 6.12
N GLU A 121 -9.81 3.03 7.01
CA GLU A 121 -10.40 4.32 6.67
C GLU A 121 -9.35 5.36 6.24
N PRO A 122 -9.60 6.17 5.20
CA PRO A 122 -8.63 7.18 4.74
C PRO A 122 -8.20 8.16 5.83
N LEU A 123 -9.07 8.52 6.78
CA LEU A 123 -8.71 9.41 7.89
C LEU A 123 -7.73 8.76 8.88
N GLY A 124 -7.84 7.46 9.11
CA GLY A 124 -6.91 6.69 9.92
C GLY A 124 -5.54 6.62 9.23
N TYR A 125 -5.53 6.35 7.93
CA TYR A 125 -4.33 6.45 7.09
C TYR A 125 -3.66 7.82 7.17
N ILE A 126 -4.42 8.91 7.10
CA ILE A 126 -3.86 10.27 7.22
C ILE A 126 -3.28 10.48 8.63
N ASN A 127 -3.96 10.01 9.69
CA ASN A 127 -3.45 10.10 11.05
C ASN A 127 -2.10 9.39 11.22
N VAL A 128 -1.93 8.23 10.60
CA VAL A 128 -0.65 7.51 10.57
C VAL A 128 0.38 8.25 9.72
N ALA A 129 0.00 8.74 8.53
CA ALA A 129 0.88 9.49 7.64
C ALA A 129 1.43 10.77 8.30
N LEU A 130 0.61 11.49 9.08
CA LEU A 130 1.06 12.66 9.85
C LEU A 130 2.00 12.31 11.02
N GLN A 131 2.19 11.02 11.29
CA GLN A 131 3.08 10.48 12.31
C GLN A 131 4.10 9.52 11.71
N TYR A 132 4.35 9.61 10.39
CA TYR A 132 5.13 8.63 9.63
C TYR A 132 6.53 8.40 10.22
N ASP A 133 7.21 9.45 10.68
CA ASP A 133 8.52 9.38 11.35
C ASP A 133 8.52 8.53 12.64
N ALA A 134 7.35 8.32 13.25
CA ALA A 134 7.19 7.52 14.45
C ALA A 134 6.86 6.04 14.15
N LEU A 135 6.72 5.67 12.87
CA LEU A 135 6.49 4.27 12.51
C LEU A 135 7.68 3.40 12.95
N PRO A 136 7.44 2.18 13.45
CA PRO A 136 8.48 1.23 13.86
C PRO A 136 9.23 0.60 12.67
N TYR A 137 9.28 1.31 11.54
CA TYR A 137 9.98 0.90 10.32
C TYR A 137 11.46 1.31 10.41
N ARG A 138 12.35 0.37 10.09
CA ARG A 138 13.79 0.56 10.13
C ARG A 138 14.39 0.18 8.80
N LYS A 139 15.09 1.13 8.19
CA LYS A 139 15.96 0.86 7.04
C LYS A 139 17.16 0.03 7.49
N TRP A 140 17.66 -0.82 6.61
CA TRP A 140 18.89 -1.56 6.87
C TRP A 140 20.07 -0.60 7.07
N SER A 141 20.90 -0.86 8.08
CA SER A 141 22.06 0.00 8.35
C SER A 141 23.13 -0.15 7.27
N ASN A 142 23.26 -1.36 6.72
CA ASN A 142 24.14 -1.67 5.62
C ASN A 142 23.48 -2.69 4.66
N PRO A 143 22.75 -2.21 3.64
CA PRO A 143 22.15 -3.07 2.63
C PRO A 143 23.22 -3.89 1.89
N LEU A 144 23.01 -5.19 1.79
CA LEU A 144 23.86 -6.12 1.08
C LEU A 144 23.78 -5.87 -0.42
N ASN A 145 24.94 -5.77 -1.06
CA ASN A 145 25.03 -5.78 -2.51
C ASN A 145 25.03 -7.22 -3.01
N LEU A 146 23.83 -7.80 -3.16
CA LEU A 146 23.62 -9.21 -3.50
C LEU A 146 24.39 -9.64 -4.76
N LYS A 147 24.48 -8.76 -5.77
CA LYS A 147 25.23 -9.02 -6.99
C LYS A 147 26.74 -9.09 -6.77
N GLU A 148 27.27 -8.24 -5.89
CA GLU A 148 28.69 -8.22 -5.54
C GLU A 148 29.10 -9.46 -4.73
N ILE A 149 28.20 -9.94 -3.88
CA ILE A 149 28.43 -11.16 -3.08
C ILE A 149 28.02 -12.45 -3.82
N GLY A 150 27.54 -12.34 -5.06
CA GLY A 150 27.20 -13.48 -5.93
C GLY A 150 25.91 -14.22 -5.55
N MET A 151 24.97 -13.54 -4.89
CA MET A 151 23.69 -14.07 -4.37
C MET A 151 22.49 -13.40 -5.06
N ASP A 152 22.61 -13.08 -6.35
CA ASP A 152 21.56 -12.41 -7.12
C ASP A 152 20.40 -13.35 -7.51
N ASP A 153 20.64 -14.66 -7.48
CA ASP A 153 19.72 -15.75 -7.79
C ASP A 153 18.77 -16.15 -6.65
N LEU A 154 19.03 -15.70 -5.42
CA LEU A 154 18.14 -15.94 -4.27
C LEU A 154 16.71 -15.43 -4.52
N SER A 155 15.72 -16.13 -3.98
CA SER A 155 14.33 -15.65 -3.93
C SER A 155 14.22 -14.36 -3.12
N LEU A 156 13.13 -13.61 -3.30
CA LEU A 156 12.91 -12.39 -2.51
C LEU A 156 12.88 -12.68 -1.00
N HIS A 157 12.31 -13.83 -0.61
CA HIS A 157 12.27 -14.27 0.78
C HIS A 157 13.68 -14.49 1.34
N GLU A 158 14.50 -15.29 0.67
CA GLU A 158 15.88 -15.57 1.08
C GLU A 158 16.73 -14.30 1.12
N LYS A 159 16.53 -13.37 0.17
CA LYS A 159 17.21 -12.06 0.17
C LYS A 159 16.88 -11.24 1.42
N CYS A 160 15.60 -11.19 1.80
CA CYS A 160 15.14 -10.51 3.00
C CYS A 160 15.68 -11.16 4.27
N ALA A 161 15.62 -12.49 4.35
CA ALA A 161 16.14 -13.27 5.48
C ALA A 161 17.66 -13.09 5.64
N LEU A 162 18.43 -13.23 4.56
CA LEU A 162 19.88 -13.00 4.54
C LEU A 162 20.23 -11.61 5.07
N GLN A 163 19.54 -10.57 4.58
CA GLN A 163 19.75 -9.20 5.01
C GLN A 163 19.47 -8.99 6.50
N LEU A 164 18.37 -9.57 7.01
CA LEU A 164 18.01 -9.51 8.42
C LEU A 164 19.05 -10.24 9.27
N GLY A 165 19.40 -11.48 8.92
CA GLY A 165 20.40 -12.27 9.62
C GLY A 165 21.77 -11.59 9.66
N TRP A 166 22.19 -10.95 8.56
CA TRP A 166 23.42 -10.16 8.50
C TRP A 166 23.43 -8.95 9.46
N GLU A 167 22.30 -8.25 9.53
CA GLU A 167 22.12 -7.09 10.40
C GLU A 167 22.09 -7.51 11.88
N LEU A 168 21.45 -8.64 12.20
CA LEU A 168 21.35 -9.19 13.55
C LEU A 168 22.68 -9.79 14.02
N ALA A 169 23.35 -10.57 13.18
CA ALA A 169 24.67 -11.12 13.48
C ALA A 169 25.71 -10.00 13.70
N GLY A 170 25.60 -8.87 12.98
CA GLY A 170 26.43 -7.70 13.23
C GLY A 170 26.22 -7.02 14.60
N LYS A 171 25.12 -7.34 15.30
CA LYS A 171 24.77 -6.82 16.64
C LYS A 171 24.97 -7.87 17.74
N ASP A 172 25.25 -9.12 17.38
CA ASP A 172 25.46 -10.23 18.33
C ASP A 172 26.95 -10.30 18.71
N ASP A 173 27.29 -9.95 19.95
CA ASP A 173 28.67 -10.03 20.46
C ASP A 173 29.21 -11.47 20.55
N SER A 174 28.35 -12.48 20.39
CA SER A 174 28.72 -13.90 20.48
C SER A 174 29.06 -14.55 19.13
N ARG A 175 28.74 -13.90 18.01
CA ARG A 175 28.90 -14.46 16.66
C ARG A 175 29.41 -13.39 15.69
N ASP A 176 30.50 -13.68 14.99
CA ASP A 176 30.97 -12.82 13.90
C ASP A 176 30.26 -13.21 12.60
N ARG A 177 29.51 -12.28 12.03
CA ARG A 177 28.84 -12.48 10.72
C ARG A 177 29.81 -12.80 9.58
N ALA A 178 31.10 -12.45 9.70
CA ALA A 178 32.11 -12.78 8.69
C ALA A 178 32.47 -14.28 8.68
N ASP A 179 32.22 -14.98 9.78
CA ASP A 179 32.49 -16.42 9.91
C ASP A 179 31.25 -17.28 9.59
N MET A 180 30.08 -16.66 9.43
CA MET A 180 28.82 -17.33 9.11
C MET A 180 28.69 -17.55 7.59
N SER A 181 28.21 -18.73 7.22
CA SER A 181 27.78 -19.01 5.84
C SER A 181 26.50 -18.26 5.48
N VAL A 182 26.20 -18.18 4.18
CA VAL A 182 24.95 -17.58 3.68
C VAL A 182 23.74 -18.30 4.24
N ASP A 183 23.74 -19.63 4.23
CA ASP A 183 22.65 -20.46 4.75
C ASP A 183 22.43 -20.19 6.25
N GLU A 184 23.50 -20.11 7.05
CA GLU A 184 23.39 -19.79 8.48
C GLU A 184 22.83 -18.39 8.74
N LEU A 185 23.12 -17.41 7.87
CA LEU A 185 22.57 -16.06 7.98
C LEU A 185 21.10 -16.03 7.56
N ILE A 186 20.71 -16.76 6.53
CA ILE A 186 19.29 -16.91 6.12
C ILE A 186 18.51 -17.54 7.26
N ASP A 187 18.95 -18.71 7.76
CA ASP A 187 18.32 -19.42 8.87
C ASP A 187 18.18 -18.51 10.09
N PHE A 188 19.23 -17.74 10.42
CA PHE A 188 19.18 -16.84 11.57
C PHE A 188 18.17 -15.70 11.38
N GLY A 189 18.11 -15.12 10.17
CA GLY A 189 17.11 -14.11 9.84
C GLY A 189 15.68 -14.63 9.88
N GLU A 190 15.42 -15.80 9.32
CA GLU A 190 14.09 -16.45 9.34
C GLU A 190 13.62 -16.71 10.77
N ASN A 191 14.45 -17.38 11.58
CA ASN A 191 14.12 -17.68 12.96
C ASN A 191 13.80 -16.40 13.76
N GLU A 192 14.53 -15.31 13.54
CA GLU A 192 14.30 -14.06 14.25
C GLU A 192 13.05 -13.32 13.76
N ALA A 193 12.74 -13.39 12.46
CA ALA A 193 11.50 -12.86 11.90
C ALA A 193 10.28 -13.61 12.47
N GLU A 194 10.32 -14.94 12.53
CA GLU A 194 9.26 -15.78 13.08
C GLU A 194 9.03 -15.57 14.57
N ASN A 195 10.10 -15.43 15.36
CA ASN A 195 9.98 -15.25 16.81
C ASN A 195 9.38 -13.89 17.22
N ARG A 196 9.34 -12.92 16.30
CA ARG A 196 8.96 -11.53 16.56
C ARG A 196 7.89 -10.97 15.64
N ASP A 197 7.32 -11.79 14.76
CA ASP A 197 6.33 -11.40 13.75
C ASP A 197 6.77 -10.17 12.93
N LEU A 198 8.06 -10.11 12.55
CA LEU A 198 8.59 -8.98 11.79
C LEU A 198 8.09 -9.02 10.34
N VAL A 199 7.77 -7.84 9.80
CA VAL A 199 7.58 -7.68 8.35
C VAL A 199 8.87 -7.20 7.73
N VAL A 200 9.41 -7.96 6.80
CA VAL A 200 10.74 -7.78 6.22
C VAL A 200 10.65 -7.49 4.74
N TRP A 201 11.37 -6.46 4.29
CA TRP A 201 11.50 -6.06 2.89
C TRP A 201 12.96 -5.95 2.49
N LEU A 202 13.21 -5.83 1.18
CA LEU A 202 14.55 -5.68 0.63
C LEU A 202 15.31 -4.48 1.23
N HIS A 203 14.60 -3.43 1.66
CA HIS A 203 15.20 -2.17 2.12
C HIS A 203 14.97 -1.84 3.61
N GLY A 204 14.22 -2.66 4.34
CA GLY A 204 14.08 -2.52 5.77
C GLY A 204 13.22 -3.60 6.40
N TYR A 205 12.92 -3.44 7.68
CA TYR A 205 11.96 -4.27 8.39
C TYR A 205 11.14 -3.43 9.35
N MET A 206 10.01 -3.98 9.78
CA MET A 206 9.12 -3.37 10.75
C MET A 206 8.72 -4.43 11.77
N ASP A 207 8.81 -4.06 13.05
CA ASP A 207 8.14 -4.78 14.12
C ASP A 207 6.75 -4.14 14.25
N PRO A 208 5.68 -4.77 13.75
CA PRO A 208 4.38 -4.13 13.69
C PRO A 208 3.78 -3.91 15.06
N TYR A 209 4.27 -4.59 16.11
CA TYR A 209 3.78 -4.46 17.48
C TYR A 209 4.59 -3.48 18.32
N GLU A 210 5.74 -3.04 17.82
CA GLU A 210 6.55 -2.02 18.46
C GLU A 210 6.02 -0.62 18.18
N GLY A 211 5.92 0.22 19.21
CA GLY A 211 5.38 1.57 19.05
C GLY A 211 3.85 1.58 18.88
N GLU A 212 3.21 2.52 19.57
CA GLU A 212 1.76 2.72 19.48
C GLU A 212 1.54 4.06 18.79
N ILE A 213 1.18 4.02 17.50
CA ILE A 213 0.68 5.21 16.82
C ILE A 213 -0.78 5.39 17.21
N ASP A 214 -1.08 6.54 17.80
CA ASP A 214 -2.45 6.97 18.07
C ASP A 214 -3.12 7.36 16.73
N THR A 215 -3.96 6.45 16.22
CA THR A 215 -4.69 6.60 14.95
C THR A 215 -5.82 7.63 15.03
N ALA A 216 -6.13 8.13 16.23
CA ALA A 216 -7.16 9.14 16.48
C ALA A 216 -6.57 10.45 17.02
N ARG A 217 -5.24 10.61 16.99
CA ARG A 217 -4.53 11.77 17.55
C ARG A 217 -5.02 13.10 16.99
N TYR A 218 -5.26 13.15 15.68
CA TYR A 218 -5.69 14.34 14.98
C TYR A 218 -7.16 14.23 14.57
N SER A 219 -7.93 15.27 14.89
CA SER A 219 -9.31 15.38 14.44
C SER A 219 -9.39 15.66 12.93
N LYS A 220 -10.55 15.41 12.34
CA LYS A 220 -10.80 15.70 10.92
C LYS A 220 -10.56 17.17 10.58
N GLU A 221 -10.97 18.09 11.45
CA GLU A 221 -10.74 19.53 11.26
C GLU A 221 -9.26 19.87 11.24
N HIS A 222 -8.46 19.26 12.13
CA HIS A 222 -7.03 19.46 12.16
C HIS A 222 -6.33 18.90 10.92
N ILE A 223 -6.78 17.73 10.44
CA ILE A 223 -6.31 17.13 9.19
C ILE A 223 -6.58 18.06 8.01
N ILE A 224 -7.81 18.58 7.90
CA ILE A 224 -8.19 19.49 6.82
C ILE A 224 -7.32 20.74 6.87
N GLU A 225 -7.17 21.39 8.03
CA GLU A 225 -6.31 22.57 8.18
C GLU A 225 -4.86 22.29 7.77
N THR A 226 -4.34 21.12 8.18
CA THR A 226 -2.98 20.69 7.84
C THR A 226 -2.83 20.47 6.34
N CYS A 227 -3.76 19.74 5.72
CA CYS A 227 -3.77 19.48 4.29
C CYS A 227 -4.00 20.76 3.46
N GLU A 228 -4.82 21.70 3.91
CA GLU A 228 -4.99 23.01 3.26
C GLU A 228 -3.71 23.84 3.28
N ARG A 229 -2.99 23.81 4.41
CA ARG A 229 -1.67 24.45 4.51
C ARG A 229 -0.64 23.78 3.60
N LEU A 230 -0.68 22.46 3.44
CA LEU A 230 0.19 21.68 2.57
C LEU A 230 -0.18 21.84 1.07
N ARG A 231 -1.46 22.01 0.75
CA ARG A 231 -1.96 22.27 -0.62
C ARG A 231 -1.41 23.56 -1.24
N CYS A 232 -0.96 24.52 -0.43
CA CYS A 232 -0.24 25.69 -0.93
C CYS A 232 1.15 25.35 -1.54
N VAL A 233 1.63 24.11 -1.40
CA VAL A 233 2.93 23.63 -1.87
C VAL A 233 2.82 22.73 -3.11
N ILE A 234 1.66 22.10 -3.35
CA ILE A 234 1.45 21.16 -4.47
C ILE A 234 0.88 21.90 -5.70
N ASP A 235 1.66 21.97 -6.78
CA ASP A 235 1.20 22.45 -8.08
C ASP A 235 0.43 21.33 -8.82
N LEU A 236 -0.88 21.25 -8.57
CA LEU A 236 -1.79 20.28 -9.21
C LEU A 236 -1.87 20.43 -10.75
N SER A 237 -1.31 21.49 -11.34
CA SER A 237 -1.24 21.67 -12.79
C SER A 237 -0.17 20.80 -13.48
N ARG A 238 0.63 20.07 -12.71
CA ARG A 238 1.74 19.21 -13.20
C ARG A 238 1.45 17.71 -13.13
N LEU A 239 0.23 17.29 -12.81
CA LEU A 239 -0.14 15.88 -12.89
C LEU A 239 -0.06 15.43 -14.36
N PRO A 240 0.61 14.31 -14.67
CA PRO A 240 0.69 13.81 -16.04
C PRO A 240 -0.71 13.50 -16.59
N GLU A 241 -0.91 13.75 -17.88
CA GLU A 241 -2.11 13.30 -18.59
C GLU A 241 -2.17 11.77 -18.60
N PRO A 242 -3.37 11.17 -18.70
CA PRO A 242 -3.54 9.71 -18.62
C PRO A 242 -2.84 9.02 -19.80
N GLU A 243 -1.61 8.55 -19.58
CA GLU A 243 -0.99 7.59 -20.48
C GLU A 243 -1.50 6.17 -20.20
N GLU A 244 -1.51 5.37 -21.26
CA GLU A 244 -2.38 4.24 -21.56
C GLU A 244 -2.66 3.23 -20.45
N CYS A 245 -3.96 2.97 -20.27
CA CYS A 245 -4.55 2.00 -19.36
C CYS A 245 -4.47 0.57 -19.93
N LEU A 246 -4.24 -0.40 -19.03
CA LEU A 246 -4.68 -1.81 -19.07
C LEU A 246 -3.87 -2.89 -19.84
N ASP A 247 -3.13 -2.61 -20.92
CA ASP A 247 -2.46 -3.69 -21.66
C ASP A 247 -1.28 -4.32 -20.90
N ASP A 248 -0.64 -3.57 -20.01
CA ASP A 248 0.48 -4.06 -19.19
C ASP A 248 0.01 -4.78 -17.92
N MET A 249 -1.23 -4.53 -17.45
CA MET A 249 -1.81 -5.18 -16.28
C MET A 249 -2.34 -6.58 -16.59
N ALA A 250 -2.94 -6.79 -17.76
CA ALA A 250 -3.32 -8.14 -18.21
C ALA A 250 -2.08 -9.03 -18.34
N ARG A 251 -0.99 -8.47 -18.88
CA ARG A 251 0.28 -9.19 -19.07
C ARG A 251 0.98 -9.50 -17.74
N ALA A 252 0.98 -8.57 -16.78
CA ALA A 252 1.58 -8.80 -15.46
C ALA A 252 0.79 -9.81 -14.60
N ALA A 253 -0.55 -9.77 -14.67
CA ALA A 253 -1.41 -10.74 -13.97
C ALA A 253 -1.34 -12.14 -14.60
N GLU A 254 -1.21 -12.25 -15.92
CA GLU A 254 -0.98 -13.53 -16.62
C GLU A 254 0.39 -14.13 -16.26
N SER A 255 1.46 -13.32 -16.20
CA SER A 255 2.79 -13.80 -15.76
C SER A 255 2.80 -14.29 -14.31
N ALA A 256 2.15 -13.59 -13.37
CA ALA A 256 2.09 -14.01 -11.97
C ALA A 256 1.24 -15.29 -11.77
N LEU A 257 0.29 -15.57 -12.65
CA LEU A 257 -0.52 -16.79 -12.64
C LEU A 257 0.20 -17.99 -13.30
N GLU A 258 1.06 -17.76 -14.30
CA GLU A 258 1.89 -18.80 -14.89
C GLU A 258 3.04 -19.22 -13.95
N GLU A 259 3.71 -18.28 -13.26
CA GLU A 259 4.73 -18.63 -12.24
C GLU A 259 4.15 -19.48 -11.11
N ASN A 260 2.91 -19.22 -10.67
CA ASN A 260 2.26 -20.01 -9.63
C ASN A 260 1.88 -21.43 -10.08
N LYS A 261 1.63 -21.65 -11.37
CA LYS A 261 1.37 -22.97 -11.94
C LYS A 261 2.65 -23.78 -12.17
N GLU A 262 3.76 -23.13 -12.49
CA GLU A 262 5.07 -23.78 -12.61
C GLU A 262 5.63 -24.22 -11.24
N ASN A 263 5.19 -23.59 -10.15
CA ASN A 263 5.63 -23.88 -8.77
C ASN A 263 4.81 -24.95 -8.02
N ASN A 264 3.85 -25.65 -8.65
CA ASN A 264 3.11 -26.79 -8.06
C ASN A 264 2.53 -26.55 -6.63
N LEU A 265 1.95 -25.39 -6.35
CA LEU A 265 1.23 -25.11 -5.10
C LEU A 265 -0.29 -25.39 -5.19
N GLU A 266 -0.71 -26.36 -6.00
CA GLU A 266 -2.06 -26.94 -5.90
C GLU A 266 -1.97 -28.28 -5.13
N GLY A 267 -2.27 -28.25 -3.83
CA GLY A 267 -2.21 -29.45 -2.99
C GLY A 267 -2.90 -29.31 -1.63
N GLU A 268 -4.22 -29.55 -1.65
CA GLU A 268 -5.05 -30.28 -0.65
C GLU A 268 -4.91 -29.96 0.85
N HIS A 269 -6.02 -29.50 1.46
CA HIS A 269 -6.55 -30.07 2.72
C HIS A 269 -8.01 -29.63 2.95
N GLU A 270 -8.96 -30.43 2.46
CA GLU A 270 -10.30 -30.49 3.04
C GLU A 270 -10.22 -31.37 4.30
N GLU A 271 -10.13 -30.78 5.49
CA GLU A 271 -10.38 -31.53 6.74
C GLU A 271 -11.88 -31.59 7.02
N GLU A 272 -12.44 -32.80 6.85
CA GLU A 272 -13.77 -33.16 7.33
C GLU A 272 -13.84 -33.04 8.87
N ILE A 273 -14.77 -32.23 9.37
CA ILE A 273 -15.10 -32.12 10.79
C ILE A 273 -16.01 -33.30 11.17
N PRO A 274 -15.63 -34.21 12.09
CA PRO A 274 -16.53 -35.25 12.55
C PRO A 274 -17.48 -34.73 13.63
N PHE A 275 -18.78 -35.01 13.44
CA PHE A 275 -19.87 -34.79 14.40
C PHE A 275 -19.81 -35.73 15.61
#